data_AF-A0A3Q0SBE3-F1
#
_entry.id   AF-A0A3Q0SBE3-F1
#
_cell.length_a   1.000
_cell.length_b   1.000
_cell.length_c   1.000
_cell.angle_alpha   90.00
_cell.angle_beta   90.00
_cell.angle_gamma   90.00
#
_symmetry.space_group_name_H-M   'P 1'
#
loop_
_entity.id
_entity.type
_entity.pdbx_description
1 polymer ?
#
loop_
_entity_poly.entity_id
_entity_poly.type
_entity_poly.pdbx_seq_one_letter_code
_entity_poly.pdbx_strand_id
1 'polypeptide(L)'
;MKLFLFSIICGFLRVTYQNPRQDWTLLPNILVLEVDGTLGEQILRCVESPQELVARGNQSQDIFWKKNGREQAQRGNTYRVQLEESLGGGNYTCHSKDGSLLNHTVVLIQEDETKRRKILVKTDQDYLKCSAQNYNGEFHCSWTWHSSRSGKVAFIKARRVPDDNNTKCSVDASGQLWTCSSGHSNFSCSVNDNRISCLDEQHCPYAEESQQIHTDVYVLSEHFLVEKYSKYFHLSEIVKPDKVKIARVNATAIQWSYPSSWSSPYSYFPLTFQIAQLKAGCTRCDSPCNDSQALTVHSTDICQFKVKHKAQAVCVRAKDAFCNSQWSEWSHKRLRNHRKNKRNKQLNKQA
;
A
#
# COMPACT_ATOMS: atom_id res chain seq x y z
N MET A 1 -3.12 1.19 -78.54
CA MET A 1 -2.37 1.81 -77.42
C MET A 1 -3.14 1.60 -76.14
N LYS A 2 -2.59 0.80 -75.22
CA LYS A 2 -3.17 0.54 -73.89
C LYS A 2 -2.72 1.64 -72.93
N LEU A 3 -3.64 2.27 -72.21
CA LEU A 3 -3.34 3.16 -71.10
C LEU A 3 -4.17 2.72 -69.88
N PHE A 4 -3.43 2.50 -68.79
CA PHE A 4 -3.86 2.01 -67.49
C PHE A 4 -4.81 2.98 -66.79
N LEU A 5 -5.77 2.44 -66.04
CA LEU A 5 -6.34 3.07 -64.84
C LEU A 5 -6.71 1.96 -63.83
N PHE A 6 -5.74 1.58 -63.00
CA PHE A 6 -5.99 0.80 -61.78
C PHE A 6 -6.38 1.80 -60.69
N SER A 7 -7.66 1.85 -60.34
CA SER A 7 -8.13 2.57 -59.15
C SER A 7 -7.93 1.67 -57.93
N ILE A 8 -6.89 1.97 -57.14
CA ILE A 8 -6.71 1.40 -55.81
C ILE A 8 -7.60 2.20 -54.85
N ILE A 9 -8.75 1.64 -54.49
CA ILE A 9 -9.57 2.14 -53.39
C ILE A 9 -8.91 1.67 -52.09
N CYS A 10 -8.02 2.50 -51.54
CA CYS A 10 -7.60 2.36 -50.15
C CYS A 10 -8.79 2.74 -49.25
N GLY A 11 -9.56 1.73 -48.83
CA GLY A 11 -10.49 1.86 -47.72
C GLY A 11 -9.71 2.18 -46.45
N PHE A 12 -9.72 3.45 -46.03
CA PHE A 12 -9.35 3.81 -44.67
C PHE A 12 -10.37 3.15 -43.73
N LEU A 13 -10.07 1.94 -43.28
CA LEU A 13 -10.64 1.40 -42.06
C LEU A 13 -10.17 2.31 -40.93
N ARG A 14 -10.94 3.37 -40.65
CA ARG A 14 -10.84 4.06 -39.37
C ARG A 14 -11.24 3.02 -38.33
N VAL A 15 -10.27 2.41 -37.68
CA VAL A 15 -10.48 1.71 -36.42
C VAL A 15 -10.92 2.78 -35.45
N THR A 16 -12.22 3.01 -35.35
CA THR A 16 -12.82 3.76 -34.25
C THR A 16 -12.64 2.89 -33.02
N TYR A 17 -11.59 3.14 -32.25
CA TYR A 17 -11.48 2.62 -30.91
C TYR A 17 -12.72 3.07 -30.14
N GLN A 18 -13.51 2.13 -29.62
CA GLN A 18 -14.66 2.44 -28.78
C GLN A 18 -14.14 2.95 -27.43
N ASN A 19 -14.68 4.08 -26.95
CA ASN A 19 -14.48 4.59 -25.60
C ASN A 19 -15.78 4.32 -24.82
N PRO A 20 -15.75 3.58 -23.70
CA PRO A 20 -14.58 3.12 -22.94
C PRO A 20 -13.83 1.97 -23.63
N ARG A 21 -12.51 1.88 -23.38
CA ARG A 21 -11.65 0.78 -23.88
C ARG A 21 -11.96 -0.55 -23.22
N GLN A 22 -12.26 -0.49 -21.93
CA GLN A 22 -12.61 -1.63 -21.10
C GLN A 22 -13.48 -1.16 -19.94
N ASP A 23 -14.40 -2.01 -19.50
CA ASP A 23 -15.16 -1.83 -18.28
C ASP A 23 -15.05 -3.07 -17.40
N TRP A 24 -15.12 -2.87 -16.08
CA TRP A 24 -15.12 -3.96 -15.11
C TRP A 24 -15.72 -3.51 -13.78
N THR A 25 -16.18 -4.46 -13.00
CA THR A 25 -16.81 -4.20 -11.69
C THR A 25 -15.79 -4.36 -10.58
N LEU A 26 -15.50 -3.29 -9.84
CA LEU A 26 -14.55 -3.30 -8.71
C LEU A 26 -15.16 -3.93 -7.46
N LEU A 27 -16.40 -3.57 -7.19
CA LEU A 27 -17.25 -4.05 -6.11
C LEU A 27 -18.70 -4.04 -6.62
N PRO A 28 -19.64 -4.75 -5.95
CA PRO A 28 -21.05 -4.63 -6.31
C PRO A 28 -21.46 -3.15 -6.42
N ASN A 29 -22.10 -2.79 -7.54
CA ASN A 29 -22.52 -1.43 -7.88
C ASN A 29 -21.39 -0.40 -8.08
N ILE A 30 -20.12 -0.81 -8.22
CA ILE A 30 -18.99 0.07 -8.57
C ILE A 30 -18.41 -0.36 -9.92
N LEU A 31 -18.73 0.42 -10.96
CA LEU A 31 -18.27 0.22 -12.33
C LEU A 31 -17.03 1.07 -12.59
N VAL A 32 -15.95 0.46 -13.07
CA VAL A 32 -14.74 1.16 -13.51
C VAL A 32 -14.72 1.18 -15.03
N LEU A 33 -14.54 2.38 -15.60
CA LEU A 33 -14.43 2.60 -17.04
C LEU A 33 -13.02 3.07 -17.39
N GLU A 34 -12.32 2.29 -18.19
CA GLU A 34 -11.03 2.68 -18.75
C GLU A 34 -11.24 3.59 -19.97
N VAL A 35 -10.81 4.84 -19.87
CA VAL A 35 -11.03 5.87 -20.89
C VAL A 35 -9.72 6.41 -21.44
N ASP A 36 -9.76 6.86 -22.70
CA ASP A 36 -8.57 7.39 -23.39
C ASP A 36 -8.58 8.89 -23.67
N GLY A 37 -9.65 9.56 -23.21
CA GLY A 37 -9.91 10.98 -23.33
C GLY A 37 -10.73 11.38 -24.57
N THR A 38 -11.01 10.46 -25.50
CA THR A 38 -11.89 10.74 -26.65
C THR A 38 -13.37 10.69 -26.28
N LEU A 39 -14.27 11.14 -27.15
CA LEU A 39 -15.71 11.06 -26.90
C LEU A 39 -16.18 9.60 -26.88
N GLY A 40 -16.92 9.23 -25.84
CA GLY A 40 -17.51 7.90 -25.68
C GLY A 40 -18.82 7.92 -24.91
N GLU A 41 -19.51 6.78 -24.89
CA GLU A 41 -20.72 6.58 -24.12
C GLU A 41 -20.69 5.25 -23.37
N GLN A 42 -21.17 5.24 -22.12
CA GLN A 42 -21.47 4.03 -21.37
C GLN A 42 -22.95 3.98 -21.01
N ILE A 43 -23.60 2.84 -21.23
CA ILE A 43 -25.00 2.64 -20.85
C ILE A 43 -25.05 2.00 -19.47
N LEU A 44 -25.76 2.64 -18.54
CA LEU A 44 -26.16 2.06 -17.26
C LEU A 44 -27.59 1.55 -17.36
N ARG A 45 -27.90 0.49 -16.61
CA ARG A 45 -29.25 -0.07 -16.48
C ARG A 45 -29.68 0.01 -15.02
N CYS A 46 -30.91 0.47 -14.79
CA CYS A 46 -31.48 0.55 -13.45
C CYS A 46 -31.87 -0.84 -12.94
N VAL A 47 -32.71 -1.53 -13.72
CA VAL A 47 -33.22 -2.87 -13.42
C VAL A 47 -32.67 -3.87 -14.44
N GLU A 48 -32.01 -4.91 -13.95
CA GLU A 48 -31.35 -5.93 -14.77
C GLU A 48 -32.32 -7.01 -15.28
N SER A 49 -33.33 -7.37 -14.49
CA SER A 49 -34.24 -8.47 -14.82
C SER A 49 -35.44 -8.03 -15.68
N PRO A 50 -35.67 -8.66 -16.85
CA PRO A 50 -36.88 -8.46 -17.64
C PRO A 50 -38.16 -8.83 -16.88
N GLN A 51 -38.09 -9.77 -15.94
CA GLN A 51 -39.24 -10.21 -15.15
C GLN A 51 -39.66 -9.16 -14.12
N GLU A 52 -38.70 -8.44 -13.53
CA GLU A 52 -38.98 -7.30 -12.65
C GLU A 52 -39.54 -6.10 -13.42
N LEU A 53 -39.10 -5.91 -14.67
CA LEU A 53 -39.66 -4.91 -15.57
C LEU A 53 -41.10 -5.25 -15.97
N VAL A 54 -41.40 -6.53 -16.26
CA VAL A 54 -42.76 -6.99 -16.62
C VAL A 54 -43.69 -6.96 -15.40
N ALA A 55 -43.21 -7.33 -14.21
CA ALA A 55 -43.97 -7.25 -12.96
C ALA A 55 -44.33 -5.80 -12.58
N ARG A 56 -43.52 -4.83 -12.99
CA ARG A 56 -43.77 -3.39 -12.77
C ARG A 56 -44.68 -2.76 -13.86
N GLY A 57 -45.12 -3.53 -14.85
CA GLY A 57 -45.89 -3.01 -15.99
C GLY A 57 -45.06 -2.05 -16.86
N ASN A 58 -45.66 -1.44 -17.89
CA ASN A 58 -45.03 -0.48 -18.82
C ASN A 58 -44.54 0.84 -18.16
N GLN A 59 -43.97 0.80 -16.96
CA GLN A 59 -43.47 1.91 -16.15
C GLN A 59 -42.00 2.26 -16.44
N SER A 60 -41.40 1.75 -17.52
CA SER A 60 -39.99 2.05 -17.82
C SER A 60 -39.74 3.54 -18.03
N GLN A 61 -40.72 4.31 -18.52
CA GLN A 61 -40.66 5.77 -18.70
C GLN A 61 -40.79 6.57 -17.40
N ASP A 62 -41.27 5.96 -16.32
CA ASP A 62 -41.49 6.59 -15.02
C ASP A 62 -40.23 6.55 -14.12
N ILE A 63 -39.15 5.93 -14.59
CA ILE A 63 -37.86 5.90 -13.90
C ILE A 63 -37.10 7.19 -14.18
N PHE A 64 -36.58 7.80 -13.12
CA PHE A 64 -35.74 8.98 -13.22
C PHE A 64 -34.39 8.81 -12.54
N TRP A 65 -33.41 9.51 -13.08
CA TRP A 65 -32.02 9.39 -12.66
C TRP A 65 -31.56 10.61 -11.89
N LYS A 66 -30.72 10.37 -10.89
CA LYS A 66 -29.95 11.39 -10.19
C LYS A 66 -28.46 11.07 -10.33
N LYS A 67 -27.66 12.07 -10.70
CA LYS A 67 -26.20 12.01 -10.67
C LYS A 67 -25.71 12.87 -9.52
N ASN A 68 -24.98 12.27 -8.57
CA ASN A 68 -24.49 12.94 -7.36
C ASN A 68 -25.62 13.69 -6.61
N GLY A 69 -26.80 13.05 -6.53
CA GLY A 69 -27.99 13.62 -5.89
C GLY A 69 -28.80 14.62 -6.73
N ARG A 70 -28.29 15.05 -7.89
CA ARG A 70 -28.98 16.01 -8.77
C ARG A 70 -29.76 15.29 -9.85
N GLU A 71 -31.05 15.61 -9.98
CA GLU A 71 -31.92 15.04 -11.00
C GLU A 71 -31.42 15.34 -12.41
N GLN A 72 -31.54 14.36 -13.30
CA GLN A 72 -31.09 14.42 -14.68
C GLN A 72 -32.27 14.47 -15.64
N ALA A 73 -32.06 15.02 -16.84
CA ALA A 73 -33.07 15.07 -17.87
C ALA A 73 -33.40 13.68 -18.45
N GLN A 74 -32.42 12.77 -18.46
CA GLN A 74 -32.61 11.41 -18.96
C GLN A 74 -33.55 10.62 -18.03
N ARG A 75 -34.56 9.99 -18.63
CA ARG A 75 -35.55 9.10 -18.01
C ARG A 75 -35.47 7.73 -18.67
N GLY A 76 -36.01 6.71 -18.02
CA GLY A 76 -35.99 5.36 -18.56
C GLY A 76 -35.23 4.36 -17.68
N ASN A 77 -35.36 3.08 -18.02
CA ASN A 77 -34.53 2.04 -17.41
C ASN A 77 -33.03 2.16 -17.76
N THR A 78 -32.69 2.92 -18.80
CA THR A 78 -31.31 3.11 -19.24
C THR A 78 -30.86 4.55 -19.04
N TYR A 79 -29.58 4.73 -18.74
CA TYR A 79 -28.93 6.04 -18.66
C TYR A 79 -27.65 6.02 -19.49
N ARG A 80 -27.48 7.00 -20.38
CA ARG A 80 -26.28 7.19 -21.20
C ARG A 80 -25.32 8.13 -20.49
N VAL A 81 -24.25 7.58 -19.94
CA VAL A 81 -23.11 8.31 -19.39
C VAL A 81 -22.24 8.79 -20.56
N GLN A 82 -22.10 10.11 -20.68
CA GLN A 82 -21.16 10.72 -21.61
C GLN A 82 -19.75 10.67 -21.00
N LEU A 83 -18.79 10.18 -21.78
CA LEU A 83 -17.38 10.03 -21.41
C LEU A 83 -16.56 11.00 -22.26
N GLU A 84 -16.45 12.25 -21.82
CA GLU A 84 -15.66 13.29 -22.48
C GLU A 84 -14.56 13.75 -21.52
N GLU A 85 -13.29 13.74 -21.94
CA GLU A 85 -12.15 14.25 -21.14
C GLU A 85 -12.06 13.72 -19.68
N SER A 86 -12.52 12.48 -19.46
CA SER A 86 -12.64 11.82 -18.14
C SER A 86 -13.79 12.30 -17.26
N LEU A 87 -14.66 13.16 -17.79
CA LEU A 87 -15.93 13.49 -17.20
C LEU A 87 -16.89 12.33 -17.45
N GLY A 88 -17.65 11.95 -16.43
CA GLY A 88 -18.54 10.78 -16.53
C GLY A 88 -18.62 10.01 -15.22
N GLY A 89 -17.58 10.10 -14.40
CA GLY A 89 -17.61 9.56 -13.04
C GLY A 89 -18.72 10.20 -12.19
N GLY A 90 -19.24 9.43 -11.25
CA GLY A 90 -20.33 9.88 -10.39
C GLY A 90 -21.09 8.74 -9.72
N ASN A 91 -21.88 9.09 -8.71
CA ASN A 91 -22.90 8.23 -8.15
C ASN A 91 -24.21 8.41 -8.93
N TYR A 92 -24.59 7.38 -9.68
CA TYR A 92 -25.82 7.33 -10.45
C TYR A 92 -26.85 6.53 -9.68
N THR A 93 -27.98 7.14 -9.40
CA THR A 93 -29.10 6.52 -8.68
C THR A 93 -30.33 6.61 -9.56
N CYS A 94 -31.09 5.52 -9.64
CA CYS A 94 -32.36 5.50 -10.34
C CYS A 94 -33.50 5.31 -9.35
N HIS A 95 -34.60 6.02 -9.61
CA HIS A 95 -35.74 6.12 -8.72
C HIS A 95 -37.02 5.86 -9.50
N SER A 96 -38.02 5.26 -8.85
CA SER A 96 -39.37 5.16 -9.40
C SER A 96 -40.12 6.48 -9.25
N LYS A 97 -41.30 6.56 -9.87
CA LYS A 97 -42.18 7.74 -9.86
C LYS A 97 -42.47 8.33 -8.48
N ASP A 98 -42.60 7.47 -7.47
CA ASP A 98 -42.83 7.84 -6.07
C ASP A 98 -41.59 8.38 -5.35
N GLY A 99 -40.42 8.32 -6.00
CA GLY A 99 -39.14 8.76 -5.48
C GLY A 99 -38.34 7.70 -4.76
N SER A 100 -38.86 6.47 -4.62
CA SER A 100 -38.12 5.38 -3.96
C SER A 100 -36.88 4.97 -4.77
N LEU A 101 -35.78 4.66 -4.07
CA LEU A 101 -34.53 4.24 -4.70
C LEU A 101 -34.69 2.82 -5.23
N LEU A 102 -34.45 2.63 -6.53
CA LEU A 102 -34.53 1.33 -7.19
C LEU A 102 -33.17 0.64 -7.22
N ASN A 103 -32.15 1.35 -7.69
CA ASN A 103 -30.79 0.85 -7.77
C ASN A 103 -29.80 2.02 -7.83
N HIS A 104 -28.52 1.72 -7.64
CA HIS A 104 -27.43 2.68 -7.78
C HIS A 104 -26.21 2.05 -8.44
N THR A 105 -25.42 2.89 -9.10
CA THR A 105 -24.13 2.52 -9.66
C THR A 105 -23.18 3.69 -9.51
N VAL A 106 -22.06 3.47 -8.82
CA VAL A 106 -20.95 4.41 -8.78
C VAL A 106 -20.06 4.12 -9.98
N VAL A 107 -19.93 5.09 -10.87
CA VAL A 107 -19.04 5.02 -12.02
C VAL A 107 -17.72 5.69 -11.65
N LEU A 108 -16.64 4.94 -11.74
CA LEU A 108 -15.26 5.40 -11.58
C LEU A 108 -14.58 5.45 -12.94
N ILE A 109 -13.71 6.43 -13.10
CA ILE A 109 -12.98 6.65 -14.35
C ILE A 109 -11.52 6.27 -14.12
N GLN A 110 -11.02 5.33 -14.91
CA GLN A 110 -9.63 4.97 -14.97
C GLN A 110 -9.03 5.54 -16.25
N GLU A 111 -8.08 6.44 -16.11
CA GLU A 111 -7.43 7.06 -17.26
C GLU A 111 -6.21 6.25 -17.72
N ASP A 112 -5.90 6.35 -19.01
CA ASP A 112 -4.66 5.83 -19.59
C ASP A 112 -3.43 6.37 -18.81
N GLU A 113 -2.64 5.45 -18.27
CA GLU A 113 -1.52 5.73 -17.36
C GLU A 113 -0.44 6.63 -17.97
N THR A 114 -0.38 6.69 -19.30
CA THR A 114 0.67 7.40 -20.04
C THR A 114 0.43 8.91 -20.15
N LYS A 115 -0.79 9.40 -19.86
CA LYS A 115 -1.21 10.75 -20.26
C LYS A 115 -1.39 11.77 -19.12
N ARG A 116 -1.48 11.35 -17.85
CA ARG A 116 -1.74 12.29 -16.73
C ARG A 116 -0.88 12.05 -15.49
N ARG A 117 -0.81 13.10 -14.65
CA ARG A 117 -0.16 13.08 -13.33
C ARG A 117 -0.82 12.00 -12.46
N LYS A 118 -0.07 11.34 -11.59
CA LYS A 118 -0.54 10.31 -10.65
C LYS A 118 -1.04 10.93 -9.33
N ILE A 119 -1.93 10.24 -8.61
CA ILE A 119 -2.45 10.66 -7.29
C ILE A 119 -1.38 10.50 -6.21
N LEU A 120 -0.58 9.44 -6.30
CA LEU A 120 0.52 9.16 -5.38
C LEU A 120 1.85 9.67 -5.93
N VAL A 121 2.75 10.03 -5.02
CA VAL A 121 4.12 10.43 -5.35
C VAL A 121 5.01 9.19 -5.41
N LYS A 122 5.75 9.05 -6.51
CA LYS A 122 6.77 8.03 -6.64
C LYS A 122 8.01 8.42 -5.82
N THR A 123 8.38 7.59 -4.87
CA THR A 123 9.53 7.77 -3.97
C THR A 123 10.57 6.68 -4.22
N ASP A 124 11.87 6.99 -4.22
CA ASP A 124 12.98 6.00 -4.26
C ASP A 124 12.74 4.80 -5.21
N GLN A 125 12.04 5.02 -6.35
CA GLN A 125 11.63 4.05 -7.39
C GLN A 125 10.24 3.38 -7.29
N ASP A 126 9.44 3.61 -6.25
CA ASP A 126 8.11 3.00 -6.10
C ASP A 126 7.06 3.94 -5.46
N TYR A 127 5.78 3.65 -5.66
CA TYR A 127 4.66 4.38 -5.04
C TYR A 127 4.31 3.82 -3.66
N LEU A 128 4.42 2.49 -3.49
CA LEU A 128 4.11 1.80 -2.25
C LEU A 128 5.39 1.42 -1.52
N LYS A 129 5.57 1.88 -0.28
CA LYS A 129 6.65 1.47 0.62
C LYS A 129 6.11 0.44 1.61
N CYS A 130 6.49 -0.82 1.42
CA CYS A 130 6.07 -1.91 2.29
C CYS A 130 7.18 -2.36 3.24
N SER A 131 6.78 -2.79 4.44
CA SER A 131 7.67 -3.30 5.48
C SER A 131 6.93 -4.30 6.37
N ALA A 132 7.64 -5.30 6.88
CA ALA A 132 7.15 -6.24 7.89
C ALA A 132 8.09 -6.19 9.12
N GLN A 133 7.57 -6.33 10.33
CA GLN A 133 8.43 -6.29 11.52
C GLN A 133 9.09 -7.64 11.82
N ASN A 134 8.51 -8.73 11.33
CA ASN A 134 8.89 -10.11 11.55
C ASN A 134 8.31 -10.99 10.42
N TYR A 135 8.27 -12.32 10.61
CA TYR A 135 7.79 -13.30 9.64
C TYR A 135 6.41 -13.89 9.99
N ASN A 136 5.57 -13.23 10.78
CA ASN A 136 4.27 -13.77 11.20
C ASN A 136 3.16 -13.66 10.13
N GLY A 137 3.48 -13.15 8.93
CA GLY A 137 2.51 -12.88 7.87
C GLY A 137 1.96 -11.45 7.87
N GLU A 138 2.28 -10.63 8.87
CA GLU A 138 1.87 -9.24 8.96
C GLU A 138 2.84 -8.32 8.20
N PHE A 139 2.28 -7.43 7.39
CA PHE A 139 3.02 -6.38 6.72
C PHE A 139 2.20 -5.12 6.61
N HIS A 140 2.87 -4.03 6.28
CA HIS A 140 2.24 -2.74 6.10
C HIS A 140 2.81 -2.07 4.87
N CYS A 141 1.94 -1.42 4.09
CA CYS A 141 2.34 -0.61 2.96
C CYS A 141 1.88 0.82 3.17
N SER A 142 2.75 1.77 2.89
CA SER A 142 2.49 3.21 3.05
C SER A 142 2.82 3.95 1.77
N TRP A 143 2.19 5.10 1.59
CA TRP A 143 2.41 5.97 0.42
C TRP A 143 2.36 7.44 0.81
N THR A 144 2.71 8.29 -0.14
CA THR A 144 2.63 9.74 0.00
C THR A 144 1.70 10.31 -1.05
N TRP A 145 0.70 11.07 -0.60
CA TRP A 145 -0.22 11.81 -1.47
C TRP A 145 0.54 12.91 -2.23
N HIS A 146 0.13 13.19 -3.45
CA HIS A 146 0.61 14.38 -4.17
C HIS A 146 0.10 15.65 -3.47
N SER A 147 0.92 16.70 -3.42
CA SER A 147 0.59 17.94 -2.66
C SER A 147 -0.72 18.61 -3.08
N SER A 148 -1.09 18.47 -4.35
CA SER A 148 -2.32 19.01 -4.93
C SER A 148 -3.40 17.96 -5.21
N ARG A 149 -3.17 16.68 -4.85
CA ARG A 149 -4.12 15.59 -5.10
C ARG A 149 -4.14 14.66 -3.90
N SER A 150 -5.27 14.62 -3.24
CA SER A 150 -5.56 13.66 -2.18
C SER A 150 -6.75 12.81 -2.60
N GLY A 151 -6.89 11.67 -1.94
CA GLY A 151 -7.96 10.73 -2.20
C GLY A 151 -8.18 9.84 -0.99
N LYS A 152 -8.95 8.78 -1.22
CA LYS A 152 -9.19 7.72 -0.24
C LYS A 152 -8.93 6.36 -0.87
N VAL A 153 -8.66 5.37 -0.04
CA VAL A 153 -8.61 3.98 -0.51
C VAL A 153 -10.02 3.54 -0.88
N ALA A 154 -10.19 3.03 -2.09
CA ALA A 154 -11.44 2.43 -2.55
C ALA A 154 -11.47 0.93 -2.34
N PHE A 155 -10.34 0.26 -2.60
CA PHE A 155 -10.25 -1.19 -2.51
C PHE A 155 -8.82 -1.66 -2.31
N ILE A 156 -8.65 -2.78 -1.62
CA ILE A 156 -7.37 -3.46 -1.43
C ILE A 156 -7.53 -4.91 -1.89
N LYS A 157 -6.60 -5.36 -2.74
CA LYS A 157 -6.49 -6.78 -3.13
C LYS A 157 -5.09 -7.28 -2.79
N ALA A 158 -4.98 -8.15 -1.80
CA ALA A 158 -3.74 -8.83 -1.43
C ALA A 158 -3.89 -10.33 -1.67
N ARG A 159 -2.87 -10.96 -2.26
CA ARG A 159 -2.87 -12.39 -2.64
C ARG A 159 -1.46 -12.90 -2.87
N ARG A 160 -1.29 -14.22 -2.90
CA ARG A 160 -0.07 -14.86 -3.42
C ARG A 160 -0.20 -15.17 -4.92
N VAL A 161 0.89 -14.99 -5.68
CA VAL A 161 0.92 -15.28 -7.12
C VAL A 161 1.25 -16.77 -7.33
N PRO A 162 0.51 -17.53 -8.16
CA PRO A 162 -0.30 -17.08 -9.29
C PRO A 162 -1.83 -17.06 -9.10
N ASP A 163 -2.38 -16.91 -7.88
CA ASP A 163 -3.81 -17.08 -7.56
C ASP A 163 -4.80 -16.05 -8.18
N ASP A 164 -4.46 -15.39 -9.29
CA ASP A 164 -5.18 -14.22 -9.80
C ASP A 164 -6.66 -14.48 -10.09
N ASN A 165 -6.97 -15.64 -10.68
CA ASN A 165 -8.32 -15.96 -11.16
C ASN A 165 -9.27 -16.49 -10.09
N ASN A 166 -8.76 -16.97 -8.94
CA ASN A 166 -9.61 -17.57 -7.89
C ASN A 166 -9.62 -16.77 -6.57
N THR A 167 -8.91 -15.63 -6.53
CA THR A 167 -8.93 -14.77 -5.34
C THR A 167 -10.26 -14.05 -5.26
N LYS A 168 -11.04 -14.34 -4.20
CA LYS A 168 -12.27 -13.62 -3.88
C LYS A 168 -11.98 -12.58 -2.80
N CYS A 169 -12.27 -11.32 -3.10
CA CYS A 169 -12.08 -10.23 -2.16
C CYS A 169 -13.42 -9.57 -1.83
N SER A 170 -13.58 -9.19 -0.57
CA SER A 170 -14.75 -8.46 -0.07
C SER A 170 -14.31 -7.36 0.88
N VAL A 171 -15.21 -6.42 1.13
CA VAL A 171 -15.02 -5.33 2.09
C VAL A 171 -16.14 -5.38 3.12
N ASP A 172 -15.82 -5.07 4.36
CA ASP A 172 -16.79 -4.97 5.44
C ASP A 172 -17.73 -3.77 5.26
N ALA A 173 -18.80 -3.72 6.06
CA ALA A 173 -19.79 -2.66 5.99
C ALA A 173 -19.22 -1.26 6.31
N SER A 174 -18.12 -1.17 7.07
CA SER A 174 -17.46 0.10 7.36
C SER A 174 -16.62 0.63 6.20
N GLY A 175 -16.28 -0.23 5.23
CA GLY A 175 -15.39 0.14 4.13
C GLY A 175 -13.93 0.29 4.57
N GLN A 176 -13.51 -0.37 5.66
CA GLN A 176 -12.18 -0.22 6.26
C GLN A 176 -11.43 -1.54 6.42
N LEU A 177 -12.10 -2.68 6.32
CA LEU A 177 -11.51 -4.01 6.41
C LEU A 177 -11.82 -4.81 5.15
N TRP A 178 -10.77 -5.20 4.43
CA TRP A 178 -10.84 -6.03 3.23
C TRP A 178 -10.34 -7.43 3.55
N THR A 179 -11.07 -8.43 3.07
CA THR A 179 -10.69 -9.83 3.17
C THR A 179 -10.54 -10.41 1.78
N CYS A 180 -9.40 -11.04 1.51
CA CYS A 180 -9.08 -11.69 0.25
C CYS A 180 -8.66 -13.14 0.52
N SER A 181 -9.47 -14.08 0.03
CA SER A 181 -9.23 -15.51 0.21
C SER A 181 -8.98 -16.20 -1.12
N SER A 182 -7.97 -17.05 -1.15
CA SER A 182 -7.66 -17.99 -2.23
C SER A 182 -7.45 -19.41 -1.66
N GLY A 183 -7.07 -20.37 -2.51
CA GLY A 183 -6.72 -21.72 -2.04
C GLY A 183 -5.41 -21.78 -1.22
N HIS A 184 -4.56 -20.75 -1.31
CA HIS A 184 -3.23 -20.73 -0.73
C HIS A 184 -2.96 -19.52 0.18
N SER A 185 -3.92 -18.62 0.33
CA SER A 185 -3.76 -17.43 1.17
C SER A 185 -5.08 -16.90 1.69
N ASN A 186 -5.02 -16.29 2.87
CA ASN A 186 -6.15 -15.57 3.46
C ASN A 186 -5.66 -14.25 4.04
N PHE A 187 -5.82 -13.17 3.29
CA PHE A 187 -5.38 -11.85 3.68
C PHE A 187 -6.53 -11.06 4.31
N SER A 188 -6.30 -10.48 5.48
CA SER A 188 -7.11 -9.43 6.06
C SER A 188 -6.33 -8.12 6.07
N CYS A 189 -6.88 -7.06 5.48
CA CYS A 189 -6.22 -5.76 5.32
C CYS A 189 -7.08 -4.64 5.87
N SER A 190 -6.48 -3.73 6.63
CA SER A 190 -7.12 -2.53 7.16
C SER A 190 -6.41 -1.28 6.67
N VAL A 191 -7.12 -0.15 6.58
CA VAL A 191 -6.55 1.15 6.21
C VAL A 191 -6.51 2.11 7.40
N ASN A 192 -5.41 2.82 7.55
CA ASN A 192 -5.26 3.95 8.45
C ASN A 192 -4.55 5.09 7.70
N ASP A 193 -5.33 6.09 7.30
CA ASP A 193 -4.89 7.27 6.55
C ASP A 193 -4.14 6.94 5.24
N ASN A 194 -2.80 6.99 5.25
CA ASN A 194 -1.93 6.70 4.11
C ASN A 194 -1.16 5.38 4.25
N ARG A 195 -1.62 4.49 5.12
CA ARG A 195 -1.00 3.19 5.39
C ARG A 195 -2.06 2.09 5.46
N ILE A 196 -1.76 0.95 4.85
CA ILE A 196 -2.51 -0.29 5.04
C ILE A 196 -1.72 -1.23 5.95
N SER A 197 -2.43 -2.02 6.74
CA SER A 197 -1.87 -3.12 7.52
C SER A 197 -2.60 -4.40 7.14
N CYS A 198 -1.85 -5.40 6.69
CA CYS A 198 -2.36 -6.65 6.16
C CYS A 198 -1.76 -7.83 6.92
N LEU A 199 -2.53 -8.90 7.06
CA LEU A 199 -2.13 -10.16 7.70
C LEU A 199 -2.51 -11.33 6.80
N ASP A 200 -1.54 -12.18 6.45
CA ASP A 200 -1.79 -13.50 5.85
C ASP A 200 -2.03 -14.53 6.96
N GLU A 201 -3.28 -14.87 7.23
CA GLU A 201 -3.68 -15.76 8.33
C GLU A 201 -3.22 -17.21 8.13
N GLN A 202 -2.85 -17.58 6.90
CA GLN A 202 -2.38 -18.93 6.57
C GLN A 202 -0.84 -19.00 6.44
N HIS A 203 -0.14 -17.91 6.74
CA HIS A 203 1.30 -17.86 6.57
C HIS A 203 2.04 -18.76 7.57
N CYS A 204 3.05 -19.50 7.07
CA CYS A 204 3.98 -20.27 7.89
C CYS A 204 5.33 -19.55 7.97
N PRO A 205 5.73 -19.02 9.16
CA PRO A 205 6.98 -18.28 9.32
C PRO A 205 8.25 -19.11 9.07
N TYR A 206 8.15 -20.44 9.12
CA TYR A 206 9.26 -21.38 9.02
C TYR A 206 9.43 -21.98 7.62
N ALA A 207 8.48 -21.72 6.72
CA ALA A 207 8.54 -22.21 5.35
C ALA A 207 9.26 -21.20 4.46
N GLU A 208 10.03 -21.68 3.50
CA GLU A 208 10.55 -20.83 2.43
C GLU A 208 9.37 -20.33 1.56
N GLU A 209 9.35 -19.03 1.28
CA GLU A 209 8.28 -18.43 0.46
C GLU A 209 8.49 -18.75 -1.02
N SER A 210 7.76 -19.74 -1.52
CA SER A 210 7.77 -20.08 -2.95
C SER A 210 7.01 -19.08 -3.84
N GLN A 211 6.16 -18.24 -3.23
CA GLN A 211 5.27 -17.32 -3.94
C GLN A 211 5.35 -15.91 -3.36
N GLN A 212 5.45 -14.92 -4.24
CA GLN A 212 5.39 -13.51 -3.87
C GLN A 212 3.98 -13.10 -3.45
N ILE A 213 3.92 -12.20 -2.49
CA ILE A 213 2.72 -11.44 -2.15
C ILE A 213 2.57 -10.33 -3.19
N HIS A 214 1.41 -10.27 -3.84
CA HIS A 214 1.02 -9.19 -4.72
C HIS A 214 -0.08 -8.36 -4.04
N THR A 215 0.21 -7.08 -3.83
CA THR A 215 -0.72 -6.13 -3.22
C THR A 215 -1.10 -5.05 -4.23
N ASP A 216 -2.39 -4.95 -4.52
CA ASP A 216 -3.01 -3.87 -5.28
C ASP A 216 -3.77 -2.93 -4.32
N VAL A 217 -3.47 -1.63 -4.40
CA VAL A 217 -4.19 -0.56 -3.71
C VAL A 217 -4.88 0.31 -4.74
N TYR A 218 -6.22 0.32 -4.72
CA TYR A 218 -7.05 1.17 -5.56
C TYR A 218 -7.35 2.46 -4.81
N VAL A 219 -6.93 3.57 -5.37
CA VAL A 219 -7.07 4.91 -4.79
C VAL A 219 -8.09 5.70 -5.60
N LEU A 220 -9.02 6.34 -4.89
CA LEU A 220 -10.11 7.13 -5.45
C LEU A 220 -9.93 8.60 -5.10
N SER A 221 -9.97 9.47 -6.11
CA SER A 221 -10.03 10.92 -5.94
C SER A 221 -11.46 11.43 -5.73
N GLU A 222 -11.60 12.70 -5.33
CA GLU A 222 -12.90 13.37 -5.19
C GLU A 222 -13.69 13.48 -6.51
N HIS A 223 -13.00 13.42 -7.66
CA HIS A 223 -13.61 13.51 -8.99
C HIS A 223 -13.90 12.14 -9.62
N PHE A 224 -14.04 11.09 -8.81
CA PHE A 224 -14.32 9.73 -9.27
C PHE A 224 -13.23 9.11 -10.17
N LEU A 225 -12.03 9.69 -10.19
CA LEU A 225 -10.87 9.05 -10.81
C LEU A 225 -10.35 7.93 -9.90
N VAL A 226 -10.10 6.77 -10.47
CA VAL A 226 -9.49 5.62 -9.79
C VAL A 226 -8.13 5.31 -10.40
N GLU A 227 -7.14 5.08 -9.54
CA GLU A 227 -5.80 4.64 -9.93
C GLU A 227 -5.43 3.38 -9.14
N LYS A 228 -4.77 2.43 -9.81
CA LYS A 228 -4.26 1.20 -9.20
C LYS A 228 -2.76 1.31 -8.97
N TYR A 229 -2.32 0.96 -7.76
CA TYR A 229 -0.91 0.87 -7.40
C TYR A 229 -0.60 -0.54 -6.93
N SER A 230 0.38 -1.18 -7.57
CA SER A 230 0.71 -2.58 -7.36
C SER A 230 2.12 -2.74 -6.81
N LYS A 231 2.33 -3.68 -5.90
CA LYS A 231 3.67 -4.07 -5.43
C LYS A 231 3.75 -5.58 -5.24
N TYR A 232 4.89 -6.15 -5.65
CA TYR A 232 5.24 -7.55 -5.49
C TYR A 232 6.43 -7.65 -4.53
N PHE A 233 6.38 -8.59 -3.59
CA PHE A 233 7.48 -8.82 -2.65
C PHE A 233 7.34 -10.18 -1.96
N HIS A 234 8.45 -10.70 -1.45
CA HIS A 234 8.44 -11.68 -0.36
C HIS A 234 8.52 -10.96 1.00
N LEU A 235 8.03 -11.56 2.08
CA LEU A 235 8.18 -10.98 3.43
C LEU A 235 9.66 -10.84 3.79
N SER A 236 10.49 -11.81 3.39
CA SER A 236 11.95 -11.79 3.58
C SER A 236 12.67 -10.58 2.97
N GLU A 237 12.10 -9.96 1.93
CA GLU A 237 12.66 -8.78 1.27
C GLU A 237 12.29 -7.49 2.01
N ILE A 238 11.12 -7.47 2.64
CA ILE A 238 10.56 -6.27 3.28
C ILE A 238 10.68 -6.28 4.80
N VAL A 239 11.21 -7.34 5.39
CA VAL A 239 11.36 -7.42 6.83
C VAL A 239 12.34 -6.35 7.34
N LYS A 240 11.94 -5.66 8.39
CA LYS A 240 12.71 -4.62 9.07
C LYS A 240 12.47 -4.79 10.58
N PRO A 241 13.44 -5.36 11.31
CA PRO A 241 13.30 -5.55 12.75
C PRO A 241 13.06 -4.22 13.46
N ASP A 242 12.34 -4.28 14.57
CA ASP A 242 12.20 -3.13 15.45
C ASP A 242 13.54 -2.73 16.09
N LYS A 243 13.55 -1.51 16.62
CA LYS A 243 14.68 -0.94 17.34
C LYS A 243 15.05 -1.77 18.58
N VAL A 244 16.32 -2.13 18.69
CA VAL A 244 16.82 -2.91 19.84
C VAL A 244 16.86 -2.10 21.14
N LYS A 245 16.73 -2.78 22.29
CA LYS A 245 16.87 -2.13 23.60
C LYS A 245 18.29 -2.30 24.12
N ILE A 246 19.01 -1.19 24.32
CA ILE A 246 20.38 -1.21 24.88
C ILE A 246 20.33 -1.07 26.41
N ALA A 247 20.80 -2.10 27.11
CA ALA A 247 21.09 -2.10 28.53
C ALA A 247 22.59 -1.88 28.80
N ARG A 248 22.92 -1.24 29.92
CA ARG A 248 24.30 -1.12 30.38
C ARG A 248 24.55 -2.24 31.38
N VAL A 249 25.56 -3.08 31.13
CA VAL A 249 25.96 -4.13 32.08
C VAL A 249 26.89 -3.52 33.12
N ASN A 250 27.94 -2.81 32.68
CA ASN A 250 28.88 -2.12 33.56
C ASN A 250 29.48 -0.88 32.86
N ALA A 251 30.55 -0.31 33.42
CA ALA A 251 31.19 0.88 32.84
C ALA A 251 31.84 0.64 31.46
N THR A 252 32.19 -0.61 31.15
CA THR A 252 32.99 -1.01 29.97
C THR A 252 32.27 -1.98 29.05
N ALA A 253 31.01 -2.34 29.31
CA ALA A 253 30.23 -3.27 28.51
C ALA A 253 28.76 -2.87 28.43
N ILE A 254 28.19 -3.04 27.24
CA ILE A 254 26.76 -2.94 26.98
C ILE A 254 26.19 -4.31 26.64
N GLN A 255 24.89 -4.43 26.83
CA GLN A 255 24.08 -5.54 26.37
C GLN A 255 22.90 -5.00 25.58
N TRP A 256 22.40 -5.76 24.64
CA TRP A 256 21.09 -5.52 24.03
C TRP A 256 20.25 -6.78 24.07
N SER A 257 18.98 -6.65 23.75
CA SER A 257 18.08 -7.79 23.54
C SER A 257 17.52 -7.74 22.14
N TYR A 258 17.08 -8.90 21.65
CA TYR A 258 16.21 -8.97 20.49
C TYR A 258 14.95 -8.11 20.75
N PRO A 259 14.38 -7.48 19.72
CA PRO A 259 13.09 -6.82 19.84
C PRO A 259 12.01 -7.84 20.22
N SER A 260 11.07 -7.45 21.08
CA SER A 260 9.98 -8.33 21.51
C SER A 260 9.03 -8.70 20.37
N SER A 261 9.00 -7.90 19.31
CA SER A 261 8.22 -8.13 18.10
C SER A 261 8.91 -9.07 17.11
N TRP A 262 10.18 -9.42 17.30
CA TRP A 262 10.90 -10.28 16.36
C TRP A 262 10.46 -11.75 16.47
N SER A 263 10.48 -12.47 15.35
CA SER A 263 10.11 -13.88 15.29
C SER A 263 10.93 -14.76 16.26
N SER A 264 10.26 -15.74 16.87
CA SER A 264 10.86 -16.73 17.76
C SER A 264 10.74 -18.15 17.19
N PRO A 265 11.67 -19.07 17.50
CA PRO A 265 12.84 -18.89 18.36
C PRO A 265 14.00 -18.16 17.64
N TYR A 266 14.84 -17.45 18.39
CA TYR A 266 15.97 -16.67 17.84
C TYR A 266 17.09 -17.53 17.25
N SER A 267 17.14 -18.81 17.61
CA SER A 267 18.03 -19.78 16.96
C SER A 267 17.63 -20.04 15.51
N TYR A 268 16.34 -19.92 15.18
CA TYR A 268 15.82 -20.07 13.83
C TYR A 268 15.75 -18.73 13.08
N PHE A 269 15.40 -17.65 13.78
CA PHE A 269 15.37 -16.29 13.24
C PHE A 269 16.51 -15.43 13.84
N PRO A 270 17.78 -15.69 13.53
CA PRO A 270 18.88 -14.93 14.09
C PRO A 270 18.97 -13.53 13.45
N LEU A 271 19.32 -12.55 14.27
CA LEU A 271 19.61 -11.19 13.84
C LEU A 271 21.13 -10.97 13.78
N THR A 272 21.56 -10.21 12.77
CA THR A 272 22.88 -9.58 12.73
C THR A 272 22.78 -8.16 13.28
N PHE A 273 23.76 -7.77 14.09
CA PHE A 273 23.79 -6.45 14.72
C PHE A 273 24.92 -5.61 14.15
N GLN A 274 24.68 -4.30 14.05
CA GLN A 274 25.73 -3.34 13.76
C GLN A 274 25.88 -2.37 14.92
N ILE A 275 27.11 -2.17 15.37
CA ILE A 275 27.45 -1.40 16.57
C ILE A 275 28.38 -0.25 16.18
N ALA A 276 27.96 0.98 16.45
CA ALA A 276 28.80 2.15 16.29
C ALA A 276 29.15 2.75 17.65
N GLN A 277 30.43 3.07 17.89
CA GLN A 277 30.89 3.73 19.11
C GLN A 277 31.23 5.18 18.81
N LEU A 278 30.59 6.11 19.52
CA LEU A 278 30.73 7.54 19.30
C LEU A 278 31.70 8.17 20.30
N LYS A 279 32.63 8.99 19.80
CA LYS A 279 33.57 9.79 20.60
C LYS A 279 32.95 11.15 20.97
N ALA A 280 33.68 11.95 21.75
CA ALA A 280 33.29 13.31 22.12
C ALA A 280 32.99 14.18 20.88
N GLY A 281 31.86 14.90 20.90
CA GLY A 281 31.41 15.74 19.78
C GLY A 281 30.41 15.06 18.84
N CYS A 282 30.31 13.73 18.87
CA CYS A 282 29.38 12.97 18.03
C CYS A 282 28.07 12.72 18.77
N THR A 283 26.97 13.28 18.25
CA THR A 283 25.65 13.21 18.90
C THR A 283 24.61 12.38 18.15
N ARG A 284 24.84 12.07 16.87
CA ARG A 284 23.89 11.34 16.00
C ARG A 284 24.48 10.03 15.52
N CYS A 285 23.63 9.00 15.41
CA CYS A 285 24.02 7.68 14.90
C CYS A 285 24.04 7.61 13.37
N ASP A 286 23.27 8.47 12.70
CA ASP A 286 23.07 8.45 11.25
C ASP A 286 24.17 9.17 10.47
N SER A 287 24.95 10.02 11.15
CA SER A 287 26.06 10.75 10.54
C SER A 287 27.37 10.17 11.08
N PRO A 288 28.18 9.50 10.25
CA PRO A 288 29.49 9.07 10.67
C PRO A 288 30.30 10.32 10.97
N CYS A 289 30.74 10.46 12.22
CA CYS A 289 31.92 11.27 12.46
C CYS A 289 33.05 10.63 11.65
N ASN A 290 33.99 11.44 11.13
CA ASN A 290 35.13 10.96 10.32
C ASN A 290 35.96 9.82 10.95
N ASP A 291 35.67 9.45 12.21
CA ASP A 291 36.36 8.47 13.05
C ASP A 291 35.45 7.34 13.61
N SER A 292 34.15 7.30 13.28
CA SER A 292 33.23 6.27 13.82
C SER A 292 33.13 5.07 12.88
N GLN A 293 33.98 4.07 13.09
CA GLN A 293 33.85 2.77 12.42
C GLN A 293 32.72 1.96 13.07
N ALA A 294 31.69 1.63 12.29
CA ALA A 294 30.64 0.71 12.70
C ALA A 294 31.17 -0.73 12.55
N LEU A 295 30.99 -1.54 13.59
CA LEU A 295 31.44 -2.92 13.66
C LEU A 295 30.22 -3.83 13.55
N THR A 296 30.22 -4.72 12.56
CA THR A 296 29.16 -5.71 12.38
C THR A 296 29.47 -6.92 13.25
N VAL A 297 28.50 -7.34 14.05
CA VAL A 297 28.60 -8.48 14.96
C VAL A 297 27.49 -9.46 14.63
N HIS A 298 27.89 -10.68 14.26
CA HIS A 298 27.01 -11.82 14.16
C HIS A 298 26.99 -12.48 15.54
N SER A 299 25.84 -12.50 16.23
CA SER A 299 25.74 -13.24 17.48
C SER A 299 24.35 -13.81 17.66
N THR A 300 24.30 -15.13 17.79
CA THR A 300 23.11 -15.93 18.08
C THR A 300 22.80 -15.93 19.58
N ASP A 301 23.83 -15.88 20.43
CA ASP A 301 23.68 -16.22 21.86
C ASP A 301 24.19 -15.15 22.85
N ILE A 302 25.06 -14.23 22.42
CA ILE A 302 25.70 -13.24 23.33
C ILE A 302 25.49 -11.82 22.79
N CYS A 303 24.40 -11.20 23.20
CA CYS A 303 24.11 -9.79 22.88
C CYS A 303 24.92 -8.82 23.76
N GLN A 304 26.22 -9.02 23.93
CA GLN A 304 27.10 -8.17 24.73
C GLN A 304 28.29 -7.66 23.93
N PHE A 305 28.74 -6.45 24.25
CA PHE A 305 29.88 -5.84 23.57
C PHE A 305 30.71 -4.95 24.48
N LYS A 306 32.04 -5.06 24.36
CA LYS A 306 33.00 -4.27 25.13
C LYS A 306 33.16 -2.88 24.51
N VAL A 307 32.92 -1.87 25.35
CA VAL A 307 32.99 -0.45 25.02
C VAL A 307 34.42 0.06 25.20
N LYS A 308 34.93 0.80 24.20
CA LYS A 308 36.22 1.49 24.28
C LYS A 308 36.18 2.59 25.34
N HIS A 309 37.25 2.75 26.12
CA HIS A 309 37.33 3.72 27.23
C HIS A 309 37.01 5.19 26.85
N LYS A 310 37.19 5.58 25.58
CA LYS A 310 36.93 6.94 25.08
C LYS A 310 35.53 7.10 24.47
N ALA A 311 34.72 6.04 24.40
CA ALA A 311 33.37 6.12 23.86
C ALA A 311 32.45 6.88 24.83
N GLN A 312 31.69 7.84 24.31
CA GLN A 312 30.69 8.60 25.06
C GLN A 312 29.26 8.13 24.79
N ALA A 313 29.02 7.48 23.64
CA ALA A 313 27.76 6.86 23.32
C ALA A 313 27.97 5.62 22.46
N VAL A 314 26.97 4.74 22.45
CA VAL A 314 26.93 3.57 21.58
C VAL A 314 25.62 3.57 20.82
N CYS A 315 25.70 3.21 19.54
CA CYS A 315 24.56 2.96 18.70
C CYS A 315 24.49 1.49 18.29
N VAL A 316 23.30 0.90 18.28
CA VAL A 316 23.06 -0.48 17.85
C VAL A 316 21.83 -0.55 16.96
N ARG A 317 21.92 -1.26 15.83
CA ARG A 317 20.79 -1.63 14.97
C ARG A 317 20.88 -3.10 14.57
N ALA A 318 19.76 -3.67 14.13
CA ALA A 318 19.65 -5.08 13.77
C ALA A 318 19.13 -5.25 12.34
N LYS A 319 19.44 -6.39 11.74
CA LYS A 319 18.92 -6.86 10.45
C LYS A 319 18.81 -8.38 10.53
N ASP A 320 17.94 -8.97 9.72
CA ASP A 320 17.96 -10.42 9.52
C ASP A 320 19.37 -10.92 9.14
N ALA A 321 19.80 -12.06 9.67
CA ALA A 321 21.14 -12.58 9.42
C ALA A 321 21.30 -13.32 8.08
N PHE A 322 20.20 -13.81 7.49
CA PHE A 322 20.22 -14.65 6.29
C PHE A 322 19.65 -13.93 5.07
N CYS A 323 18.70 -13.03 5.26
CA CYS A 323 18.05 -12.31 4.18
C CYS A 323 18.68 -10.93 3.96
N ASN A 324 18.68 -10.48 2.71
CA ASN A 324 19.13 -9.13 2.37
C ASN A 324 18.05 -8.07 2.66
N SER A 325 17.53 -8.06 3.88
CA SER A 325 16.44 -7.21 4.33
C SER A 325 16.90 -5.82 4.83
N GLN A 326 15.99 -5.02 5.36
CA GLN A 326 16.29 -3.66 5.83
C GLN A 326 16.90 -3.67 7.24
N TRP A 327 17.79 -2.72 7.50
CA TRP A 327 18.28 -2.46 8.86
C TRP A 327 17.21 -1.74 9.69
N SER A 328 17.11 -2.11 10.96
CA SER A 328 16.34 -1.38 11.97
C SER A 328 16.87 0.06 12.14
N GLU A 329 16.05 0.91 12.76
CA GLU A 329 16.50 2.21 13.24
C GLU A 329 17.61 2.07 14.29
N TRP A 330 18.48 3.08 14.38
CA TRP A 330 19.55 3.10 15.37
C TRP A 330 19.04 3.32 16.78
N SER A 331 19.42 2.42 17.67
CA SER A 331 19.32 2.55 19.12
C SER A 331 20.49 3.33 19.65
N HIS A 332 20.27 4.31 20.52
CA HIS A 332 21.31 5.21 21.00
C HIS A 332 21.34 5.19 22.53
N LYS A 333 22.52 4.98 23.11
CA LYS A 333 22.73 5.04 24.56
C LYS A 333 23.96 5.87 24.90
N ARG A 334 23.76 6.93 25.70
CA ARG A 334 24.87 7.69 26.29
C ARG A 334 25.50 6.95 27.45
N LEU A 335 26.83 6.96 27.49
CA LEU A 335 27.66 6.39 28.53
C LEU A 335 27.96 7.51 29.54
N ARG A 336 27.52 7.39 30.80
CA ARG A 336 27.83 8.40 31.83
C ARG A 336 29.35 8.46 32.06
N ASN A 337 29.93 9.67 31.96
CA ASN A 337 31.33 9.95 32.27
C ASN A 337 31.61 9.78 33.77
N HIS A 338 32.64 9.02 34.12
CA HIS A 338 33.17 8.89 35.49
C HIS A 338 33.73 10.21 36.09
N ARG A 339 33.74 11.31 35.34
CA ARG A 339 34.35 12.58 35.78
C ARG A 339 33.50 13.40 36.78
N LYS A 340 32.19 13.16 36.92
CA LYS A 340 31.36 13.99 37.83
C LYS A 340 31.51 13.65 39.32
N ASN A 341 32.02 12.47 39.70
CA ASN A 341 32.12 12.09 41.12
C ASN A 341 33.47 12.42 41.80
N LYS A 342 34.48 12.94 41.08
CA LYS A 342 35.72 13.38 41.73
C LYS A 342 35.66 14.80 42.31
N ARG A 343 34.77 15.67 41.81
CA ARG A 343 34.64 17.05 42.31
C ARG A 343 33.98 17.14 43.69
N ASN A 344 33.04 16.24 44.01
CA ASN A 344 32.38 16.21 45.33
C ASN A 344 33.18 15.46 46.42
N LYS A 345 34.23 14.70 46.07
CA LYS A 345 35.11 14.05 47.06
C LYS A 345 36.31 14.90 47.49
N GLN A 346 36.63 15.98 46.76
CA GLN A 346 37.65 16.94 47.17
C GLN A 346 37.08 18.09 48.03
N LEU A 347 35.77 18.37 47.94
CA LEU A 347 35.11 19.36 48.80
C LEU A 347 34.80 18.86 50.22
N ASN A 348 34.77 17.53 50.46
CA ASN A 348 34.54 16.94 51.79
C ASN A 348 35.83 16.47 52.48
N LYS A 349 37.00 16.93 52.03
CA LYS A 349 38.31 16.69 52.70
C LYS A 349 38.95 17.99 53.19
N GLN A 350 38.22 19.10 53.17
CA GLN A 350 38.62 20.41 53.69
C GLN A 350 37.57 21.00 54.65
N ALA A 351 36.84 20.14 55.36
CA ALA A 351 36.01 20.52 56.49
C ALA A 351 36.54 19.82 57.74
#